data_AF-A0A971A4S0-F1
#
_entry.id   AF-A0A971A4S0-F1
#
_cell.length_a   1.000
_cell.length_b   1.000
_cell.length_c   1.000
_cell.angle_alpha   90.00
_cell.angle_beta   90.00
_cell.angle_gamma   90.00
#
_symmetry.space_group_name_H-M   'P 1'
#
loop_
_entity.id
_entity.type
_entity.pdbx_description
1 polymer ?
#
loop_
_entity_poly.entity_id
_entity_poly.type
_entity_poly.pdbx_seq_one_letter_code
_entity_poly.pdbx_strand_id
1 'polypeptide(L)'
;TNAAVTVWTGQGAGEDQWSNPDYWSAGVPGAADTAQFGPLAYLVHFDGDTEIRGLELTEDASGSRWLIFGQFTLTTSSLVNDSTAGTMLDLATDLTAPVGGLSVLANSGPIMLAGGDPGYIETVTLNGDLEIGGDSDTYIYGPITGTGGLTKDGSGTLTVFVSEFMNDFAGDVTLNDGLLVLDGFDADPGEDPTGNALGEGDIYLHGGTLAMTGTLDDDYEMLNPTQTVYVGGPDGDAVTFDAAHVASEVSLGDGVSINQYAAGLSDESDDGADATIMNNLVLGYDNGGDVVAANLVLGNPTDGDDLMFEFELMDEQDPEASTITLLGAGVQHSLTAYAEVDIEHKITGDGGLLIAPGSSFVVVYYRENDFAGGLEMAGGILIVEDSNQTGTSGLGTGTFTITGDASDASKVVVGGMPTEIYYDEDDSEWKTEDDDAWDGSIGTIEIGNDVEMQGHFATGGFTEVEMDDWFDDDNEIPVALIGSHIEISGPVTLVGDTELAVVTVDAEVEDDVPADAVDALNLPDNYFTLEISGDIDESGGARTLTKVGEGTLILSGTNTFTGGLNVYEGLVSLEAEDTITTAPLTIAEDAAVEFGADQTLKALNGSGHLDAQVNNLTLGTGT
;
A
#
# COMPACT_ATOMS: atom_id res chain seq x y z
N THR A 1 -36.99 -31.09 28.64
CA THR A 1 -36.85 -32.53 28.32
C THR A 1 -35.37 -32.75 28.06
N ASN A 2 -34.76 -33.84 28.55
CA ASN A 2 -33.33 -34.08 28.27
C ASN A 2 -33.16 -34.09 26.75
N ALA A 3 -32.31 -33.22 26.23
CA ALA A 3 -31.98 -33.19 24.82
C ALA A 3 -31.54 -34.59 24.38
N ALA A 4 -32.20 -35.16 23.39
CA ALA A 4 -31.75 -36.40 22.80
C ALA A 4 -30.65 -36.09 21.79
N VAL A 5 -29.62 -36.93 21.76
CA VAL A 5 -28.69 -36.97 20.63
C VAL A 5 -29.24 -38.00 19.64
N THR A 6 -29.51 -37.57 18.41
CA THR A 6 -29.96 -38.45 17.32
C THR A 6 -28.85 -38.58 16.29
N VAL A 7 -28.42 -39.81 16.02
CA VAL A 7 -27.28 -40.09 15.14
C VAL A 7 -27.79 -40.36 13.73
N TRP A 8 -27.19 -39.72 12.74
CA TRP A 8 -27.46 -39.98 11.33
C TRP A 8 -27.00 -41.38 10.94
N THR A 9 -27.88 -42.14 10.29
CA THR A 9 -27.65 -43.52 9.82
C THR A 9 -27.94 -43.70 8.33
N GLY A 10 -28.08 -42.61 7.57
CA GLY A 10 -28.24 -42.62 6.11
C GLY A 10 -27.06 -43.30 5.39
N GLN A 11 -27.20 -43.54 4.09
CA GLN A 11 -26.19 -44.20 3.25
C GLN A 11 -25.42 -43.22 2.34
N GLY A 12 -25.82 -41.95 2.25
CA GLY A 12 -24.99 -40.85 1.71
C GLY A 12 -24.94 -40.73 0.20
N ALA A 13 -25.95 -41.21 -0.52
CA ALA A 13 -25.97 -41.21 -1.98
C ALA A 13 -26.58 -39.94 -2.62
N GLY A 14 -26.76 -38.84 -1.87
CA GLY A 14 -27.39 -37.60 -2.35
C GLY A 14 -28.92 -37.64 -2.50
N GLU A 15 -29.55 -38.80 -2.28
CA GLU A 15 -31.00 -38.97 -2.22
C GLU A 15 -31.54 -38.98 -0.77
N ASP A 16 -30.66 -38.96 0.23
CA ASP A 16 -31.06 -39.08 1.63
C ASP A 16 -31.58 -37.73 2.16
N GLN A 17 -32.90 -37.67 2.34
CA GLN A 17 -33.62 -36.50 2.85
C GLN A 17 -33.53 -36.43 4.37
N TRP A 18 -33.27 -35.24 4.92
CA TRP A 18 -33.24 -35.00 6.37
C TRP A 18 -34.51 -35.46 7.07
N SER A 19 -35.67 -35.18 6.46
CA SER A 19 -36.99 -35.49 7.02
C SER A 19 -37.31 -36.99 7.14
N ASN A 20 -36.47 -37.89 6.61
CA ASN A 20 -36.72 -39.32 6.65
C ASN A 20 -36.34 -39.91 8.03
N PRO A 21 -37.31 -40.39 8.85
CA PRO A 21 -37.03 -40.92 10.19
C PRO A 21 -36.20 -42.20 10.17
N ASP A 22 -36.16 -42.95 9.07
CA ASP A 22 -35.37 -44.18 8.95
C ASP A 22 -33.85 -43.92 8.89
N TYR A 23 -33.45 -42.66 8.64
CA TYR A 23 -32.06 -42.23 8.62
C TYR A 23 -31.57 -41.65 9.95
N TRP A 24 -32.36 -41.80 11.02
CA TRP A 24 -32.00 -41.35 12.36
C TRP A 24 -32.13 -42.45 13.39
N SER A 25 -31.14 -42.59 14.27
CA SER A 25 -31.12 -43.62 15.31
C SER A 25 -32.29 -43.52 16.31
N ALA A 26 -32.89 -42.33 16.44
CA ALA A 26 -33.97 -42.04 17.38
C ALA A 26 -35.06 -41.13 16.79
N GLY A 27 -35.29 -41.19 15.47
CA GLY A 27 -36.22 -40.32 14.74
C GLY A 27 -35.61 -38.96 14.38
N VAL A 28 -36.30 -38.21 13.52
CA VAL A 28 -35.83 -36.89 13.03
C VAL A 28 -35.64 -35.94 14.24
N PRO A 29 -34.46 -35.31 14.39
CA PRO A 29 -34.20 -34.38 15.48
C PRO A 29 -35.16 -33.19 15.44
N GLY A 30 -35.66 -32.78 16.60
CA GLY A 30 -36.41 -31.53 16.75
C GLY A 30 -35.61 -30.44 17.46
N ALA A 31 -36.26 -29.31 17.73
CA ALA A 31 -35.65 -28.09 18.30
C ALA A 31 -34.87 -28.27 19.62
N ALA A 32 -35.13 -29.36 20.36
CA ALA A 32 -34.44 -29.65 21.62
C ALA A 32 -33.29 -30.67 21.47
N ASP A 33 -33.11 -31.25 20.30
CA ASP A 33 -32.24 -32.40 20.05
C ASP A 33 -30.95 -31.98 19.32
N THR A 34 -29.90 -32.78 19.49
CA THR A 34 -28.64 -32.61 18.75
C THR A 34 -28.56 -33.65 17.64
N ALA A 35 -28.37 -33.19 16.41
CA ALA A 35 -28.08 -34.02 15.27
C ALA A 35 -26.58 -34.37 15.23
N GLN A 36 -26.25 -35.67 15.23
CA GLN A 36 -24.86 -36.13 15.29
C GLN A 36 -24.48 -36.95 14.06
N PHE A 37 -23.29 -36.68 13.50
CA PHE A 37 -22.77 -37.27 12.27
C PHE A 37 -21.50 -38.11 12.53
N GLY A 38 -21.48 -39.32 11.98
CA GLY A 38 -20.50 -40.37 12.26
C GLY A 38 -19.32 -40.49 11.27
N PRO A 39 -18.73 -41.70 11.09
CA PRO A 39 -17.40 -41.87 10.51
C PRO A 39 -17.25 -41.74 8.99
N LEU A 40 -18.31 -41.87 8.20
CA LEU A 40 -18.17 -41.82 6.74
C LEU A 40 -18.39 -40.37 6.27
N ALA A 41 -17.89 -39.97 5.11
CA ALA A 41 -18.25 -38.68 4.49
C ALA A 41 -19.61 -38.82 3.78
N TYR A 42 -20.53 -37.86 3.97
CA TYR A 42 -21.88 -37.94 3.40
C TYR A 42 -22.36 -36.62 2.80
N LEU A 43 -23.40 -36.79 1.99
CA LEU A 43 -24.24 -35.75 1.44
C LEU A 43 -25.64 -35.85 2.08
N VAL A 44 -26.09 -34.80 2.76
CA VAL A 44 -27.41 -34.72 3.43
C VAL A 44 -28.23 -33.59 2.81
N HIS A 45 -29.39 -33.92 2.24
CA HIS A 45 -30.25 -32.93 1.61
C HIS A 45 -31.31 -32.43 2.61
N PHE A 46 -31.28 -31.15 2.96
CA PHE A 46 -32.39 -30.48 3.63
C PHE A 46 -33.55 -30.31 2.66
N ASP A 47 -34.71 -30.88 3.02
CA ASP A 47 -35.93 -30.88 2.23
C ASP A 47 -37.05 -30.02 2.85
N GLY A 48 -36.68 -29.22 3.84
CA GLY A 48 -37.53 -28.24 4.53
C GLY A 48 -36.76 -27.49 5.62
N ASP A 49 -37.32 -26.36 6.05
CA ASP A 49 -36.78 -25.60 7.18
C ASP A 49 -36.69 -26.49 8.41
N THR A 50 -35.55 -26.41 9.10
CA THR A 50 -35.18 -27.35 10.16
C THR A 50 -34.74 -26.58 11.40
N GLU A 51 -35.34 -26.89 12.55
CA GLU A 51 -34.96 -26.34 13.85
C GLU A 51 -34.43 -27.45 14.75
N ILE A 52 -33.18 -27.33 15.19
CA ILE A 52 -32.51 -28.25 16.12
C ILE A 52 -31.77 -27.48 17.20
N ARG A 53 -31.38 -28.15 18.28
CA ARG A 53 -30.56 -27.51 19.31
C ARG A 53 -29.11 -27.37 18.86
N GLY A 54 -28.56 -28.42 18.27
CA GLY A 54 -27.16 -28.45 17.89
C GLY A 54 -26.88 -29.44 16.77
N LEU A 55 -25.79 -29.20 16.06
CA LEU A 55 -25.27 -30.07 15.02
C LEU A 55 -23.83 -30.42 15.35
N GLU A 56 -23.51 -31.72 15.34
CA GLU A 56 -22.21 -32.23 15.79
C GLU A 56 -21.63 -33.22 14.80
N LEU A 57 -20.41 -32.96 14.33
CA LEU A 57 -19.59 -33.94 13.62
C LEU A 57 -18.61 -34.59 14.60
N THR A 58 -18.65 -35.92 14.69
CA THR A 58 -17.90 -36.67 15.74
C THR A 58 -16.43 -36.88 15.44
N GLU A 59 -15.64 -37.22 16.46
CA GLU A 59 -14.19 -37.48 16.38
C GLU A 59 -13.78 -38.52 15.33
N ASP A 60 -14.63 -39.53 15.11
CA ASP A 60 -14.40 -40.64 14.18
C ASP A 60 -14.79 -40.31 12.74
N ALA A 61 -15.37 -39.12 12.48
CA ALA A 61 -15.69 -38.63 11.14
C ALA A 61 -14.44 -38.65 10.26
N SER A 62 -14.58 -39.19 9.05
CA SER A 62 -13.49 -39.35 8.10
C SER A 62 -13.91 -38.98 6.69
N GLY A 63 -12.91 -38.73 5.84
CA GLY A 63 -13.09 -38.21 4.49
C GLY A 63 -12.80 -36.72 4.43
N SER A 64 -13.08 -36.08 3.30
CA SER A 64 -12.76 -34.67 3.11
C SER A 64 -13.87 -33.73 3.58
N ARG A 65 -15.15 -34.13 3.46
CA ARG A 65 -16.28 -33.22 3.66
C ARG A 65 -17.58 -33.94 4.02
N TRP A 66 -18.34 -33.36 4.94
CA TRP A 66 -19.75 -33.58 5.21
C TRP A 66 -20.55 -32.40 4.67
N LEU A 67 -21.25 -32.59 3.56
CA LEU A 67 -22.04 -31.53 2.92
C LEU A 67 -23.50 -31.63 3.31
N ILE A 68 -24.01 -30.59 3.96
CA ILE A 68 -25.43 -30.39 4.25
C ILE A 68 -25.91 -29.26 3.36
N PHE A 69 -26.86 -29.54 2.47
CA PHE A 69 -27.26 -28.63 1.40
C PHE A 69 -28.78 -28.62 1.21
N GLY A 70 -29.30 -27.50 0.72
CA GLY A 70 -30.72 -27.32 0.41
C GLY A 70 -31.07 -25.84 0.32
N GLN A 71 -32.18 -25.50 -0.34
CA GLN A 71 -32.69 -24.12 -0.36
C GLN A 71 -33.66 -23.89 0.82
N PHE A 72 -33.18 -24.12 2.04
CA PHE A 72 -33.97 -24.04 3.26
C PHE A 72 -33.14 -23.47 4.41
N THR A 73 -33.80 -23.06 5.48
CA THR A 73 -33.12 -22.49 6.64
C THR A 73 -32.87 -23.55 7.72
N LEU A 74 -31.65 -23.59 8.25
CA LEU A 74 -31.32 -24.28 9.49
C LEU A 74 -31.34 -23.29 10.65
N THR A 75 -32.14 -23.56 11.68
CA THR A 75 -32.10 -22.85 12.96
C THR A 75 -31.43 -23.72 14.02
N THR A 76 -30.30 -23.26 14.56
CA THR A 76 -29.54 -24.01 15.59
C THR A 76 -28.81 -23.09 16.57
N SER A 77 -28.61 -23.56 17.81
CA SER A 77 -27.83 -22.84 18.83
C SER A 77 -26.37 -23.28 18.90
N SER A 78 -25.99 -24.37 18.23
CA SER A 78 -24.62 -24.86 18.26
C SER A 78 -24.23 -25.63 17.00
N LEU A 79 -23.01 -25.38 16.53
CA LEU A 79 -22.30 -26.16 15.52
C LEU A 79 -20.99 -26.66 16.14
N VAL A 80 -20.73 -27.95 16.05
CA VAL A 80 -19.52 -28.58 16.60
C VAL A 80 -18.90 -29.48 15.55
N ASN A 81 -17.58 -29.34 15.35
CA ASN A 81 -16.81 -30.28 14.55
C ASN A 81 -15.62 -30.85 15.36
N ASP A 82 -15.82 -32.02 15.93
CA ASP A 82 -14.82 -32.78 16.69
C ASP A 82 -13.95 -33.68 15.79
N SER A 83 -14.15 -33.68 14.46
CA SER A 83 -13.46 -34.60 13.54
C SER A 83 -11.94 -34.50 13.62
N THR A 84 -11.29 -35.52 14.19
CA THR A 84 -9.82 -35.59 14.27
C THR A 84 -9.13 -35.90 12.95
N ALA A 85 -9.90 -36.35 11.94
CA ALA A 85 -9.38 -36.60 10.60
C ALA A 85 -9.32 -35.35 9.70
N GLY A 86 -9.70 -34.17 10.21
CA GLY A 86 -9.79 -32.93 9.42
C GLY A 86 -10.98 -32.88 8.45
N THR A 87 -12.02 -33.71 8.66
CA THR A 87 -13.22 -33.70 7.82
C THR A 87 -13.97 -32.38 8.00
N MET A 88 -14.23 -31.66 6.90
CA MET A 88 -14.99 -30.41 6.90
C MET A 88 -16.47 -30.65 7.17
N LEU A 89 -17.09 -29.84 8.04
CA LEU A 89 -18.53 -29.70 8.14
C LEU A 89 -18.96 -28.52 7.25
N ASP A 90 -19.55 -28.81 6.09
CA ASP A 90 -19.94 -27.82 5.08
C ASP A 90 -21.46 -27.62 5.10
N LEU A 91 -21.88 -26.43 5.53
CA LEU A 91 -23.28 -26.01 5.60
C LEU A 91 -23.60 -25.09 4.40
N ALA A 92 -23.97 -25.70 3.28
CA ALA A 92 -24.40 -25.02 2.07
C ALA A 92 -25.91 -24.70 2.07
N THR A 93 -26.36 -23.98 3.10
CA THR A 93 -27.77 -23.68 3.38
C THR A 93 -27.87 -22.45 4.28
N ASP A 94 -28.96 -21.68 4.20
CA ASP A 94 -29.14 -20.50 5.05
C ASP A 94 -29.14 -20.89 6.54
N LEU A 95 -28.38 -20.16 7.35
CA LEU A 95 -28.27 -20.38 8.79
C LEU A 95 -28.94 -19.25 9.57
N THR A 96 -29.73 -19.62 10.58
CA THR A 96 -30.35 -18.70 11.56
C THR A 96 -30.03 -19.16 12.98
N ALA A 97 -29.90 -18.24 13.93
CA ALA A 97 -29.77 -18.58 15.35
C ALA A 97 -31.05 -18.26 16.14
N PRO A 98 -31.41 -19.06 17.15
CA PRO A 98 -32.46 -18.70 18.11
C PRO A 98 -32.01 -17.54 19.02
N VAL A 99 -32.93 -16.98 19.81
CA VAL A 99 -32.62 -15.95 20.82
C VAL A 99 -31.58 -16.49 21.81
N GLY A 100 -30.41 -15.84 21.87
CA GLY A 100 -29.21 -16.34 22.58
C GLY A 100 -28.12 -16.90 21.66
N GLY A 101 -28.19 -16.60 20.37
CA GLY A 101 -27.08 -16.71 19.43
C GLY A 101 -26.68 -18.12 19.02
N LEU A 102 -25.65 -18.16 18.16
CA LEU A 102 -25.01 -19.39 17.70
C LEU A 102 -23.63 -19.55 18.35
N SER A 103 -23.34 -20.75 18.85
CA SER A 103 -22.00 -21.15 19.28
C SER A 103 -21.33 -22.03 18.22
N VAL A 104 -20.18 -21.61 17.69
CA VAL A 104 -19.42 -22.33 16.65
C VAL A 104 -18.13 -22.88 17.25
N LEU A 105 -18.02 -24.20 17.35
CA LEU A 105 -16.88 -24.92 17.90
C LEU A 105 -16.25 -25.81 16.82
N ALA A 106 -15.32 -25.24 16.04
CA ALA A 106 -14.44 -26.03 15.18
C ALA A 106 -13.37 -26.69 16.05
N ASN A 107 -13.75 -27.68 16.86
CA ASN A 107 -12.91 -28.20 17.95
C ASN A 107 -11.74 -29.09 17.46
N SER A 108 -11.81 -29.61 16.24
CA SER A 108 -10.69 -30.31 15.58
C SER A 108 -10.78 -30.25 14.06
N GLY A 109 -11.97 -30.40 13.48
CA GLY A 109 -12.19 -30.31 12.03
C GLY A 109 -12.71 -28.92 11.62
N PRO A 110 -12.54 -28.53 10.35
CA PRO A 110 -12.97 -27.23 9.88
C PRO A 110 -14.50 -27.14 9.70
N ILE A 111 -15.05 -25.95 9.82
CA ILE A 111 -16.47 -25.65 9.58
C ILE A 111 -16.56 -24.64 8.44
N MET A 112 -17.41 -24.90 7.44
CA MET A 112 -17.75 -23.96 6.39
C MET A 112 -19.22 -23.57 6.52
N LEU A 113 -19.48 -22.27 6.56
CA LEU A 113 -20.82 -21.68 6.59
C LEU A 113 -21.04 -20.97 5.25
N ALA A 114 -22.04 -21.34 4.47
CA ALA A 114 -22.33 -20.64 3.21
C ALA A 114 -23.04 -19.28 3.37
N GLY A 115 -22.94 -18.66 4.56
CA GLY A 115 -23.63 -17.42 4.90
C GLY A 115 -25.12 -17.61 5.23
N GLY A 116 -25.75 -16.51 5.61
CA GLY A 116 -27.14 -16.39 6.05
C GLY A 116 -27.23 -15.27 7.09
N ASP A 117 -28.43 -14.87 7.53
CA ASP A 117 -28.58 -13.96 8.67
C ASP A 117 -28.73 -14.81 9.96
N PRO A 118 -27.65 -15.30 10.60
CA PRO A 118 -27.74 -15.96 11.89
C PRO A 118 -28.32 -15.02 12.97
N GLY A 119 -28.49 -13.73 12.68
CA GLY A 119 -28.68 -12.68 13.66
C GLY A 119 -27.38 -12.41 14.41
N TYR A 120 -26.84 -13.43 15.11
CA TYR A 120 -25.74 -13.26 16.08
C TYR A 120 -24.94 -14.57 16.29
N ILE A 121 -23.63 -14.59 16.00
CA ILE A 121 -22.69 -15.61 16.51
C ILE A 121 -22.11 -15.12 17.84
N GLU A 122 -22.36 -15.85 18.93
CA GLU A 122 -22.03 -15.41 20.31
C GLU A 122 -20.70 -15.93 20.84
N THR A 123 -20.24 -17.10 20.39
CA THR A 123 -18.92 -17.64 20.75
C THR A 123 -18.33 -18.41 19.59
N VAL A 124 -17.05 -18.18 19.30
CA VAL A 124 -16.30 -18.91 18.28
C VAL A 124 -15.04 -19.51 18.90
N THR A 125 -14.89 -20.83 18.76
CA THR A 125 -13.65 -21.53 19.12
C THR A 125 -13.13 -22.27 17.88
N LEU A 126 -11.98 -21.83 17.40
CA LEU A 126 -11.26 -22.32 16.22
C LEU A 126 -10.10 -23.20 16.67
N ASN A 127 -10.29 -24.48 16.89
CA ASN A 127 -9.17 -25.44 17.01
C ASN A 127 -8.86 -26.12 15.66
N GLY A 128 -9.82 -26.07 14.73
CA GLY A 128 -9.65 -26.15 13.28
C GLY A 128 -10.26 -24.91 12.63
N ASP A 129 -10.14 -24.81 11.30
CA ASP A 129 -10.45 -23.57 10.59
C ASP A 129 -11.96 -23.29 10.47
N LEU A 130 -12.33 -22.01 10.38
CA LEU A 130 -13.67 -21.55 10.07
C LEU A 130 -13.66 -20.82 8.73
N GLU A 131 -14.51 -21.26 7.81
CA GLU A 131 -14.75 -20.62 6.54
C GLU A 131 -16.16 -20.00 6.53
N ILE A 132 -16.24 -18.69 6.30
CA ILE A 132 -17.47 -17.95 6.06
C ILE A 132 -17.55 -17.67 4.57
N GLY A 133 -18.39 -18.40 3.86
CA GLY A 133 -18.65 -18.25 2.43
C GLY A 133 -20.01 -17.59 2.13
N GLY A 134 -20.34 -17.49 0.84
CA GLY A 134 -21.68 -17.12 0.35
C GLY A 134 -21.92 -15.64 0.10
N ASP A 135 -23.17 -15.27 -0.17
CA ASP A 135 -23.59 -13.93 -0.59
C ASP A 135 -24.33 -13.11 0.49
N SER A 136 -24.52 -13.70 1.67
CA SER A 136 -25.29 -13.12 2.78
C SER A 136 -24.38 -12.62 3.90
N ASP A 137 -24.76 -11.52 4.54
CA ASP A 137 -23.98 -10.90 5.60
C ASP A 137 -23.98 -11.73 6.89
N THR A 138 -22.83 -11.85 7.54
CA THR A 138 -22.61 -12.64 8.76
C THR A 138 -21.99 -11.77 9.85
N TYR A 139 -22.47 -11.93 11.10
CA TYR A 139 -22.04 -11.13 12.25
C TYR A 139 -21.48 -12.01 13.37
N ILE A 140 -20.25 -11.72 13.83
CA ILE A 140 -19.60 -12.35 14.98
C ILE A 140 -19.50 -11.32 16.10
N TYR A 141 -20.22 -11.54 17.21
CA TYR A 141 -20.31 -10.60 18.33
C TYR A 141 -19.46 -10.97 19.56
N GLY A 142 -19.02 -12.22 19.63
CA GLY A 142 -18.21 -12.70 20.75
C GLY A 142 -16.76 -12.95 20.36
N PRO A 143 -15.88 -13.15 21.35
CA PRO A 143 -14.46 -13.40 21.10
C PRO A 143 -14.26 -14.69 20.30
N ILE A 144 -13.33 -14.63 19.36
CA ILE A 144 -12.79 -15.74 18.60
C ILE A 144 -11.54 -16.23 19.34
N THR A 145 -11.45 -17.54 19.59
CA THR A 145 -10.33 -18.14 20.33
C THR A 145 -9.84 -19.42 19.67
N GLY A 146 -8.57 -19.80 19.87
CA GLY A 146 -8.06 -21.13 19.51
C GLY A 146 -6.78 -21.11 18.65
N THR A 147 -6.58 -22.13 17.83
CA THR A 147 -5.37 -22.33 17.00
C THR A 147 -5.64 -22.45 15.49
N GLY A 148 -6.91 -22.52 15.07
CA GLY A 148 -7.33 -22.60 13.67
C GLY A 148 -7.49 -21.21 13.06
N GLY A 149 -7.50 -21.15 11.72
CA GLY A 149 -7.62 -19.91 10.95
C GLY A 149 -9.07 -19.52 10.63
N LEU A 150 -9.23 -18.29 10.12
CA LEU A 150 -10.49 -17.73 9.66
C LEU A 150 -10.38 -17.41 8.17
N THR A 151 -11.24 -18.02 7.34
CA THR A 151 -11.32 -17.72 5.91
C THR A 151 -12.65 -17.04 5.60
N LYS A 152 -12.59 -15.89 4.94
CA LYS A 152 -13.73 -15.21 4.34
C LYS A 152 -13.71 -15.45 2.82
N ASP A 153 -14.76 -16.07 2.33
CA ASP A 153 -15.02 -16.35 0.92
C ASP A 153 -16.41 -15.81 0.52
N GLY A 154 -16.67 -15.72 -0.79
CA GLY A 154 -17.93 -15.24 -1.35
C GLY A 154 -18.22 -13.74 -1.15
N SER A 155 -19.28 -13.25 -1.78
CA SER A 155 -19.57 -11.81 -1.89
C SER A 155 -20.24 -11.17 -0.67
N GLY A 156 -20.68 -11.93 0.34
CA GLY A 156 -21.33 -11.39 1.54
C GLY A 156 -20.37 -10.60 2.43
N THR A 157 -20.90 -9.79 3.35
CA THR A 157 -20.09 -9.08 4.36
C THR A 157 -19.89 -9.96 5.59
N LEU A 158 -18.67 -10.05 6.11
CA LEU A 158 -18.40 -10.59 7.44
C LEU A 158 -18.07 -9.43 8.37
N THR A 159 -18.91 -9.19 9.37
CA THR A 159 -18.63 -8.21 10.43
C THR A 159 -18.17 -8.94 11.68
N VAL A 160 -16.95 -8.64 12.13
CA VAL A 160 -16.40 -9.09 13.41
C VAL A 160 -16.45 -7.92 14.37
N PHE A 161 -17.29 -8.03 15.39
CA PHE A 161 -17.35 -7.03 16.44
C PHE A 161 -16.20 -7.25 17.42
N VAL A 162 -15.39 -6.22 17.57
CA VAL A 162 -14.32 -6.14 18.55
C VAL A 162 -14.88 -5.27 19.69
N SER A 163 -14.82 -5.75 20.92
CA SER A 163 -15.37 -5.01 22.07
C SER A 163 -14.32 -4.95 23.18
N GLU A 164 -14.66 -5.30 24.43
CA GLU A 164 -13.75 -5.29 25.60
C GLU A 164 -12.66 -6.39 25.56
N PHE A 165 -12.69 -7.28 24.57
CA PHE A 165 -11.76 -8.41 24.46
C PHE A 165 -11.27 -8.53 23.03
N MET A 166 -9.95 -8.64 22.89
CA MET A 166 -9.33 -8.98 21.62
C MET A 166 -9.53 -10.47 21.29
N ASN A 167 -9.44 -10.78 20.01
CA ASN A 167 -9.51 -12.15 19.54
C ASN A 167 -8.18 -12.87 19.89
N ASP A 168 -8.26 -14.12 20.34
CA ASP A 168 -7.11 -14.93 20.82
C ASP A 168 -7.09 -16.25 20.03
N PHE A 169 -7.06 -16.13 18.71
CA PHE A 169 -6.82 -17.26 17.82
C PHE A 169 -5.47 -17.13 17.12
N ALA A 170 -4.76 -18.24 16.98
CA ALA A 170 -3.39 -18.24 16.46
C ALA A 170 -3.26 -18.60 14.97
N GLY A 171 -4.38 -18.98 14.32
CA GLY A 171 -4.37 -19.32 12.90
C GLY A 171 -4.53 -18.09 12.02
N ASP A 172 -4.10 -18.21 10.77
CA ASP A 172 -4.12 -17.13 9.80
C ASP A 172 -5.54 -16.66 9.44
N VAL A 173 -5.65 -15.42 9.00
CA VAL A 173 -6.88 -14.86 8.41
C VAL A 173 -6.71 -14.81 6.91
N THR A 174 -7.69 -15.27 6.15
CA THR A 174 -7.67 -15.21 4.68
C THR A 174 -8.95 -14.58 4.14
N LEU A 175 -8.83 -13.46 3.44
CA LEU A 175 -9.91 -12.81 2.71
C LEU A 175 -9.77 -13.12 1.21
N ASN A 176 -10.60 -14.02 0.70
CA ASN A 176 -10.63 -14.39 -0.71
C ASN A 176 -11.55 -13.49 -1.55
N ASP A 177 -12.69 -13.08 -0.99
CA ASP A 177 -13.70 -12.25 -1.67
C ASP A 177 -14.65 -11.60 -0.66
N GLY A 178 -15.39 -10.58 -1.12
CA GLY A 178 -16.37 -9.84 -0.34
C GLY A 178 -15.75 -8.80 0.59
N LEU A 179 -16.49 -8.46 1.64
CA LEU A 179 -16.13 -7.42 2.61
C LEU A 179 -15.91 -8.03 3.99
N LEU A 180 -14.77 -7.77 4.63
CA LEU A 180 -14.54 -8.03 6.05
C LEU A 180 -14.55 -6.69 6.79
N VAL A 181 -15.49 -6.52 7.72
CA VAL A 181 -15.61 -5.33 8.57
C VAL A 181 -15.18 -5.68 9.98
N LEU A 182 -14.22 -4.95 10.52
CA LEU A 182 -13.91 -4.96 11.95
C LEU A 182 -14.66 -3.79 12.60
N ASP A 183 -15.66 -4.07 13.43
CA ASP A 183 -16.56 -3.06 13.99
C ASP A 183 -16.42 -2.93 15.52
N GLY A 184 -16.20 -1.70 15.98
CA GLY A 184 -16.45 -1.27 17.36
C GLY A 184 -15.21 -1.01 18.22
N PHE A 185 -15.28 0.08 19.01
CA PHE A 185 -14.69 0.29 20.34
C PHE A 185 -15.56 1.32 21.10
N ASP A 186 -15.88 1.07 22.38
CA ASP A 186 -16.42 2.08 23.31
C ASP A 186 -15.26 2.47 24.22
N ALA A 187 -14.75 3.69 24.04
CA ALA A 187 -13.57 4.24 24.67
C ALA A 187 -13.59 4.11 26.21
N ASP A 188 -12.89 3.10 26.75
CA ASP A 188 -12.28 3.23 28.08
C ASP A 188 -10.77 3.42 27.90
N PRO A 189 -10.28 4.68 27.83
CA PRO A 189 -8.85 5.01 27.70
C PRO A 189 -7.97 4.54 28.89
N GLY A 190 -8.54 3.79 29.84
CA GLY A 190 -7.82 3.23 30.98
C GLY A 190 -7.29 1.81 30.78
N GLU A 191 -7.72 1.14 29.71
CA GLU A 191 -7.21 -0.17 29.28
C GLU A 191 -6.45 0.10 27.98
N ASP A 192 -5.19 -0.33 27.93
CA ASP A 192 -4.26 -0.28 26.79
C ASP A 192 -4.33 -1.67 26.13
N PRO A 193 -5.32 -1.94 25.26
CA PRO A 193 -5.38 -3.22 24.58
C PRO A 193 -4.37 -3.24 23.46
N THR A 194 -3.36 -4.08 23.61
CA THR A 194 -2.45 -4.48 22.53
C THR A 194 -3.27 -4.98 21.34
N GLY A 195 -3.04 -4.42 20.15
CA GLY A 195 -3.79 -4.74 18.94
C GLY A 195 -3.80 -6.23 18.63
N ASN A 196 -4.98 -6.75 18.26
CA ASN A 196 -5.22 -8.17 17.96
C ASN A 196 -6.66 -8.47 17.48
N ALA A 197 -7.28 -7.58 16.70
CA ALA A 197 -8.67 -7.77 16.25
C ALA A 197 -8.83 -9.02 15.36
N LEU A 198 -7.75 -9.49 14.75
CA LEU A 198 -7.71 -10.63 13.85
C LEU A 198 -6.81 -11.77 14.36
N GLY A 199 -6.56 -11.85 15.67
CA GLY A 199 -5.73 -12.92 16.23
C GLY A 199 -4.25 -12.80 15.83
N GLU A 200 -3.44 -13.77 16.24
CA GLU A 200 -1.97 -13.71 16.14
C GLU A 200 -1.40 -14.22 14.80
N GLY A 201 -2.24 -14.85 13.96
CA GLY A 201 -1.82 -15.42 12.68
C GLY A 201 -1.61 -14.36 11.60
N ASP A 202 -0.96 -14.70 10.48
CA ASP A 202 -0.76 -13.73 9.40
C ASP A 202 -2.09 -13.45 8.67
N ILE A 203 -2.17 -12.31 7.98
CA ILE A 203 -3.37 -11.88 7.24
C ILE A 203 -3.10 -12.02 5.74
N TYR A 204 -3.97 -12.72 5.03
CA TYR A 204 -3.89 -12.94 3.58
C TYR A 204 -5.07 -12.30 2.88
N LEU A 205 -4.83 -11.22 2.16
CA LEU A 205 -5.79 -10.50 1.34
C LEU A 205 -5.61 -10.95 -0.11
N HIS A 206 -6.36 -11.95 -0.53
CA HIS A 206 -6.32 -12.49 -1.89
C HIS A 206 -7.23 -11.73 -2.87
N GLY A 207 -8.26 -11.05 -2.34
CA GLY A 207 -9.24 -10.25 -3.08
C GLY A 207 -10.30 -9.69 -2.13
N GLY A 208 -11.12 -8.75 -2.60
CA GLY A 208 -12.17 -8.11 -1.78
C GLY A 208 -11.67 -6.88 -1.00
N THR A 209 -12.39 -6.52 0.06
CA THR A 209 -12.16 -5.30 0.86
C THR A 209 -12.05 -5.65 2.34
N LEU A 210 -10.98 -5.21 2.99
CA LEU A 210 -10.88 -5.12 4.44
C LEU A 210 -11.27 -3.70 4.86
N ALA A 211 -12.29 -3.57 5.70
CA ALA A 211 -12.76 -2.31 6.23
C ALA A 211 -12.73 -2.33 7.75
N MET A 212 -12.41 -1.18 8.35
CA MET A 212 -12.29 -1.00 9.78
C MET A 212 -13.20 0.17 10.17
N THR A 213 -14.10 -0.04 11.13
CA THR A 213 -15.12 0.94 11.51
C THR A 213 -15.14 1.16 13.02
N GLY A 214 -14.99 2.41 13.46
CA GLY A 214 -15.01 2.77 14.88
C GLY A 214 -14.35 4.12 15.16
N THR A 215 -14.63 4.67 16.33
CA THR A 215 -13.80 5.74 16.92
C THR A 215 -12.65 5.06 17.64
N LEU A 216 -11.47 5.05 17.04
CA LEU A 216 -10.25 4.69 17.76
C LEU A 216 -9.86 5.88 18.65
N ASP A 217 -9.39 5.57 19.84
CA ASP A 217 -8.56 6.51 20.61
C ASP A 217 -7.14 6.37 20.07
N ASP A 218 -6.32 7.40 20.20
CA ASP A 218 -5.00 7.52 19.55
C ASP A 218 -4.08 6.34 19.92
N ASP A 219 -4.30 5.73 21.09
CA ASP A 219 -3.54 4.59 21.62
C ASP A 219 -4.00 3.19 21.12
N TYR A 220 -5.01 3.06 20.24
CA TYR A 220 -5.59 1.77 19.85
C TYR A 220 -5.08 1.20 18.52
N GLU A 221 -4.22 0.19 18.59
CA GLU A 221 -3.86 -0.66 17.45
C GLU A 221 -4.98 -1.68 17.14
N MET A 222 -5.51 -1.70 15.93
CA MET A 222 -6.53 -2.70 15.55
C MET A 222 -5.92 -4.04 15.12
N LEU A 223 -4.83 -3.97 14.34
CA LEU A 223 -4.04 -5.14 13.94
C LEU A 223 -2.85 -5.28 14.87
N ASN A 224 -2.39 -6.51 15.09
CA ASN A 224 -1.16 -6.72 15.84
C ASN A 224 0.02 -6.38 14.91
N PRO A 225 0.87 -5.38 15.21
CA PRO A 225 1.95 -4.95 14.31
C PRO A 225 2.95 -6.07 13.97
N THR A 226 3.03 -7.12 14.79
CA THR A 226 3.88 -8.30 14.51
C THR A 226 3.33 -9.23 13.42
N GLN A 227 2.06 -9.10 13.02
CA GLN A 227 1.48 -9.84 11.91
C GLN A 227 2.08 -9.35 10.59
N THR A 228 2.25 -10.27 9.64
CA THR A 228 2.53 -9.90 8.24
C THR A 228 1.22 -9.92 7.45
N VAL A 229 1.01 -8.87 6.65
CA VAL A 229 -0.11 -8.77 5.72
C VAL A 229 0.38 -9.17 4.33
N TYR A 230 -0.20 -10.22 3.75
CA TYR A 230 0.04 -10.67 2.40
C TYR A 230 -1.07 -10.15 1.49
N VAL A 231 -0.71 -9.47 0.41
CA VAL A 231 -1.65 -8.87 -0.55
C VAL A 231 -1.43 -9.48 -1.93
N GLY A 232 -2.53 -9.88 -2.55
CA GLY A 232 -2.55 -10.55 -3.84
C GLY A 232 -2.95 -12.01 -3.68
N GLY A 233 -3.85 -12.45 -4.56
CA GLY A 233 -4.39 -13.80 -4.56
C GLY A 233 -4.03 -14.62 -5.79
N PRO A 234 -4.47 -15.89 -5.83
CA PRO A 234 -4.24 -16.77 -6.98
C PRO A 234 -4.86 -16.25 -8.28
N ASP A 235 -5.88 -15.40 -8.19
CA ASP A 235 -6.58 -14.81 -9.34
C ASP A 235 -6.02 -13.44 -9.75
N GLY A 236 -5.14 -12.83 -8.94
CA GLY A 236 -4.58 -11.50 -9.19
C GLY A 236 -5.62 -10.38 -9.08
N ASP A 237 -6.69 -10.63 -8.35
CA ASP A 237 -7.76 -9.66 -8.12
C ASP A 237 -7.24 -8.46 -7.30
N ALA A 238 -7.89 -7.32 -7.50
CA ALA A 238 -7.54 -6.11 -6.77
C ALA A 238 -7.90 -6.27 -5.29
N VAL A 239 -6.99 -5.84 -4.43
CA VAL A 239 -7.22 -5.67 -3.00
C VAL A 239 -7.31 -4.17 -2.76
N THR A 240 -8.43 -3.75 -2.19
CA THR A 240 -8.68 -2.33 -1.89
C THR A 240 -8.63 -2.13 -0.39
N PHE A 241 -7.74 -1.25 0.06
CA PHE A 241 -7.85 -0.61 1.36
C PHE A 241 -8.64 0.67 1.14
N ASP A 242 -9.85 0.70 1.65
CA ASP A 242 -10.76 1.83 1.51
C ASP A 242 -11.08 2.38 2.90
N ALA A 243 -10.61 3.58 3.17
CA ALA A 243 -11.01 4.38 4.32
C ALA A 243 -12.01 5.43 3.80
N ALA A 244 -13.28 5.03 3.68
CA ALA A 244 -14.32 5.90 3.15
C ALA A 244 -14.78 6.92 4.21
N HIS A 245 -14.81 8.21 3.86
CA HIS A 245 -15.67 9.17 4.54
C HIS A 245 -17.12 8.94 4.11
N VAL A 246 -17.89 8.16 4.88
CA VAL A 246 -19.28 7.92 4.49
C VAL A 246 -20.11 9.18 4.72
N ALA A 247 -20.40 9.91 3.62
CA ALA A 247 -21.19 11.14 3.60
C ALA A 247 -22.61 11.03 4.22
N SER A 248 -23.06 9.82 4.58
CA SER A 248 -24.21 9.60 5.45
C SER A 248 -24.15 8.22 6.12
N GLU A 249 -24.57 8.19 7.39
CA GLU A 249 -24.90 7.01 8.21
C GLU A 249 -25.40 5.81 7.37
N VAL A 250 -24.60 4.74 7.28
CA VAL A 250 -25.04 3.46 6.71
C VAL A 250 -25.87 2.76 7.78
N SER A 251 -27.20 2.84 7.62
CA SER A 251 -28.13 2.10 8.48
C SER A 251 -28.23 0.65 7.99
N LEU A 252 -27.78 -0.29 8.82
CA LEU A 252 -27.91 -1.74 8.57
C LEU A 252 -29.24 -2.31 9.08
N GLY A 253 -30.14 -1.49 9.62
CA GLY A 253 -31.44 -1.91 10.17
C GLY A 253 -31.88 -1.12 11.40
N ASP A 254 -33.04 -1.49 11.98
CA ASP A 254 -33.70 -0.80 13.10
C ASP A 254 -32.82 -0.78 14.37
N GLY A 255 -31.91 0.19 14.46
CA GLY A 255 -31.12 0.49 15.66
C GLY A 255 -29.61 0.21 15.57
N VAL A 256 -29.08 -0.15 14.40
CA VAL A 256 -27.64 -0.23 14.14
C VAL A 256 -27.29 0.79 13.05
N SER A 257 -26.60 1.82 13.49
CA SER A 257 -26.06 2.91 12.67
C SER A 257 -24.54 2.87 12.79
N ILE A 258 -23.84 2.75 11.67
CA ILE A 258 -22.41 3.06 11.64
C ILE A 258 -22.32 4.59 11.62
N ASN A 259 -21.83 5.17 12.71
CA ASN A 259 -21.54 6.61 12.78
C ASN A 259 -20.15 6.91 12.22
N GLN A 260 -20.04 8.13 11.69
CA GLN A 260 -18.93 8.69 10.93
C GLN A 260 -17.68 8.91 11.78
N TYR A 261 -16.85 7.88 11.92
CA TYR A 261 -15.39 7.98 12.01
C TYR A 261 -14.90 6.59 11.57
N ALA A 262 -14.20 6.52 10.45
CA ALA A 262 -13.43 5.35 10.09
C ALA A 262 -11.99 5.68 10.47
N ALA A 263 -11.67 5.58 11.76
CA ALA A 263 -10.28 5.48 12.18
C ALA A 263 -9.93 3.99 12.14
N GLY A 264 -8.81 3.66 11.50
CA GLY A 264 -8.39 2.27 11.28
C GLY A 264 -7.01 1.94 11.80
N LEU A 265 -6.19 2.95 12.08
CA LEU A 265 -4.77 2.86 12.42
C LEU A 265 -4.40 4.17 13.15
N SER A 266 -3.52 4.12 14.16
CA SER A 266 -3.35 5.13 15.23
C SER A 266 -3.14 6.57 14.75
N ASP A 267 -3.65 7.52 15.53
CA ASP A 267 -3.36 8.97 15.41
C ASP A 267 -2.07 9.26 16.20
N GLU A 268 -0.91 9.11 15.57
CA GLU A 268 0.25 9.96 15.92
C GLU A 268 0.14 11.32 15.17
N SER A 269 -0.82 11.47 14.25
CA SER A 269 -1.10 12.66 13.43
C SER A 269 -2.28 13.48 13.98
N ASP A 270 -2.01 14.62 14.64
CA ASP A 270 -2.92 15.59 15.32
C ASP A 270 -4.31 15.93 14.67
N ASP A 271 -4.65 15.40 13.48
CA ASP A 271 -5.87 15.65 12.71
C ASP A 271 -6.92 14.51 12.67
N GLY A 272 -6.58 13.29 13.12
CA GLY A 272 -7.50 12.15 13.24
C GLY A 272 -8.19 11.69 11.94
N ALA A 273 -7.62 11.99 10.76
CA ALA A 273 -8.17 11.65 9.45
C ALA A 273 -7.44 10.51 8.74
N ASP A 274 -6.21 10.15 9.13
CA ASP A 274 -5.32 9.29 8.35
C ASP A 274 -5.39 7.79 8.70
N ALA A 275 -4.78 6.96 7.83
CA ALA A 275 -4.72 5.51 7.98
C ALA A 275 -3.27 4.98 7.98
N THR A 276 -2.75 4.64 9.17
CA THR A 276 -1.36 4.26 9.47
C THR A 276 -0.99 2.75 9.57
N ILE A 277 -0.43 2.14 8.54
CA ILE A 277 -0.08 0.72 8.49
C ILE A 277 1.33 0.46 9.03
N MET A 278 1.41 -0.03 10.27
CA MET A 278 2.68 -0.45 10.88
C MET A 278 3.11 -1.87 10.49
N ASN A 279 2.20 -2.72 10.01
CA ASN A 279 2.49 -4.13 9.70
C ASN A 279 3.43 -4.31 8.52
N ASN A 280 4.30 -5.33 8.59
CA ASN A 280 4.99 -5.81 7.39
C ASN A 280 4.00 -6.18 6.28
N LEU A 281 4.29 -5.76 5.05
CA LEU A 281 3.46 -6.03 3.89
C LEU A 281 4.22 -6.90 2.88
N VAL A 282 3.55 -7.88 2.28
CA VAL A 282 4.09 -8.71 1.21
C VAL A 282 3.16 -8.63 0.01
N LEU A 283 3.65 -8.10 -1.11
CA LEU A 283 2.91 -8.02 -2.37
C LEU A 283 3.26 -9.19 -3.27
N GLY A 284 2.24 -9.95 -3.65
CA GLY A 284 2.32 -11.08 -4.58
C GLY A 284 1.89 -12.39 -3.97
N TYR A 285 1.37 -13.29 -4.80
CA TYR A 285 0.95 -14.62 -4.39
C TYR A 285 1.89 -15.68 -4.96
N ASP A 286 2.65 -16.37 -4.11
CA ASP A 286 3.49 -17.50 -4.52
C ASP A 286 2.67 -18.76 -4.78
N ASN A 287 2.39 -19.05 -6.06
CA ASN A 287 1.67 -20.25 -6.48
C ASN A 287 2.60 -21.45 -6.74
N GLY A 288 3.49 -21.73 -5.78
CA GLY A 288 4.44 -22.85 -5.88
C GLY A 288 5.62 -22.58 -6.82
N GLY A 289 6.12 -21.34 -6.81
CA GLY A 289 7.27 -20.82 -7.55
C GLY A 289 6.91 -19.94 -8.74
N ASP A 290 5.62 -19.81 -9.09
CA ASP A 290 5.11 -18.86 -10.07
C ASP A 290 4.36 -17.78 -9.31
N VAL A 291 4.88 -16.55 -9.31
CA VAL A 291 4.28 -15.47 -8.53
C VAL A 291 3.22 -14.76 -9.36
N VAL A 292 2.01 -14.65 -8.80
CA VAL A 292 0.94 -13.82 -9.36
C VAL A 292 1.10 -12.41 -8.79
N ALA A 293 1.07 -11.41 -9.67
CA ALA A 293 1.17 -10.01 -9.29
C ALA A 293 0.02 -9.60 -8.36
N ALA A 294 0.33 -8.69 -7.44
CA ALA A 294 -0.66 -8.01 -6.61
C ALA A 294 -1.15 -6.74 -7.30
N ASN A 295 -2.40 -6.38 -7.06
CA ASN A 295 -2.97 -5.09 -7.44
C ASN A 295 -3.55 -4.43 -6.19
N LEU A 296 -2.77 -3.54 -5.60
CA LEU A 296 -3.11 -2.79 -4.40
C LEU A 296 -3.77 -1.47 -4.79
N VAL A 297 -4.93 -1.19 -4.21
CA VAL A 297 -5.65 0.07 -4.37
C VAL A 297 -5.80 0.71 -3.00
N LEU A 298 -5.34 1.96 -2.87
CA LEU A 298 -5.47 2.77 -1.65
C LEU A 298 -6.45 3.91 -1.90
N GLY A 299 -7.51 3.96 -1.10
CA GLY A 299 -8.58 4.96 -1.20
C GLY A 299 -9.58 4.71 -2.34
N ASN A 300 -10.50 5.65 -2.50
CA ASN A 300 -11.59 5.57 -3.47
C ASN A 300 -11.68 6.86 -4.32
N PRO A 301 -11.75 6.77 -5.66
CA PRO A 301 -11.78 7.94 -6.56
C PRO A 301 -13.01 8.85 -6.39
N THR A 302 -14.03 8.45 -5.63
CA THR A 302 -15.26 9.24 -5.46
C THR A 302 -15.31 10.11 -4.21
N ASP A 303 -14.37 9.92 -3.28
CA ASP A 303 -14.62 10.32 -1.89
C ASP A 303 -14.18 11.75 -1.61
N GLY A 304 -13.27 12.31 -2.42
CA GLY A 304 -13.08 13.76 -2.54
C GLY A 304 -12.64 14.50 -1.27
N ASP A 305 -12.14 13.76 -0.28
CA ASP A 305 -11.59 14.24 0.98
C ASP A 305 -10.07 13.99 1.04
N ASP A 306 -9.36 14.82 1.81
CA ASP A 306 -7.89 14.85 1.98
C ASP A 306 -7.43 13.75 2.97
N LEU A 307 -7.69 12.48 2.65
CA LEU A 307 -7.25 11.34 3.47
C LEU A 307 -5.82 10.96 3.08
N MET A 308 -4.93 10.70 4.06
CA MET A 308 -3.61 10.13 3.84
C MET A 308 -3.54 8.66 4.29
N PHE A 309 -2.76 7.85 3.58
CA PHE A 309 -2.38 6.50 4.00
C PHE A 309 -0.90 6.51 4.38
N GLU A 310 -0.61 6.28 5.64
CA GLU A 310 0.76 6.23 6.13
C GLU A 310 1.19 4.78 6.32
N PHE A 311 2.42 4.43 6.00
CA PHE A 311 3.05 3.16 6.36
C PHE A 311 4.19 3.48 7.32
N GLU A 312 3.85 3.60 8.59
CA GLU A 312 4.75 4.02 9.67
C GLU A 312 5.62 2.86 10.17
N LEU A 313 6.82 3.17 10.65
CA LEU A 313 7.72 2.18 11.23
C LEU A 313 7.19 1.61 12.56
N MET A 314 7.22 0.28 12.72
CA MET A 314 7.01 -0.38 14.02
C MET A 314 8.00 0.04 15.10
N ASP A 315 9.19 0.49 14.70
CA ASP A 315 10.25 1.00 15.56
C ASP A 315 11.00 2.07 14.77
N GLU A 316 10.71 3.34 15.07
CA GLU A 316 11.40 4.49 14.47
C GLU A 316 12.94 4.40 14.61
N GLN A 317 13.45 3.69 15.63
CA GLN A 317 14.88 3.50 15.84
C GLN A 317 15.45 2.27 15.13
N ASP A 318 14.61 1.39 14.59
CA ASP A 318 14.99 0.24 13.76
C ASP A 318 14.14 0.18 12.48
N PRO A 319 14.38 1.07 11.51
CA PRO A 319 13.56 1.15 10.31
C PRO A 319 13.65 -0.07 9.39
N GLU A 320 14.61 -0.99 9.65
CA GLU A 320 14.68 -2.29 8.98
C GLU A 320 13.66 -3.30 9.51
N ALA A 321 12.96 -2.98 10.61
CA ALA A 321 11.94 -3.84 11.20
C ALA A 321 10.64 -3.89 10.37
N SER A 322 10.40 -2.85 9.55
CA SER A 322 9.17 -2.65 8.78
C SER A 322 9.47 -2.66 7.28
N THR A 323 8.83 -3.58 6.55
CA THR A 323 9.15 -3.83 5.15
C THR A 323 7.90 -4.01 4.30
N ILE A 324 7.98 -3.50 3.07
CA ILE A 324 7.10 -3.87 1.96
C ILE A 324 7.91 -4.77 1.01
N THR A 325 7.60 -6.07 0.99
CA THR A 325 8.31 -7.05 0.16
C THR A 325 7.56 -7.32 -1.14
N LEU A 326 8.22 -7.11 -2.29
CA LEU A 326 7.71 -7.38 -3.63
C LEU A 326 8.18 -8.76 -4.12
N LEU A 327 7.25 -9.67 -4.41
CA LEU A 327 7.59 -11.05 -4.76
C LEU A 327 7.70 -11.29 -6.27
N GLY A 328 8.78 -11.93 -6.69
CA GLY A 328 8.89 -12.60 -7.98
C GLY A 328 9.64 -11.79 -9.03
N ALA A 329 10.86 -12.21 -9.35
CA ALA A 329 11.66 -11.63 -10.43
C ALA A 329 10.90 -11.50 -11.76
N GLY A 330 10.77 -10.25 -12.24
CA GLY A 330 10.08 -9.91 -13.48
C GLY A 330 8.55 -9.87 -13.39
N VAL A 331 7.99 -9.98 -12.18
CA VAL A 331 6.58 -9.70 -11.87
C VAL A 331 6.47 -8.22 -11.49
N GLN A 332 5.46 -7.54 -12.02
CA GLN A 332 5.16 -6.13 -11.70
C GLN A 332 3.89 -6.07 -10.85
N HIS A 333 4.01 -5.57 -9.62
CA HIS A 333 2.89 -5.33 -8.70
C HIS A 333 2.37 -3.91 -8.90
N SER A 334 1.06 -3.73 -8.96
CA SER A 334 0.45 -2.43 -9.20
C SER A 334 0.02 -1.78 -7.88
N LEU A 335 0.33 -0.50 -7.71
CA LEU A 335 -0.21 0.38 -6.69
C LEU A 335 -1.02 1.50 -7.35
N THR A 336 -2.31 1.59 -7.01
CA THR A 336 -3.19 2.69 -7.42
C THR A 336 -3.56 3.50 -6.17
N ALA A 337 -3.10 4.75 -6.09
CA ALA A 337 -3.39 5.63 -4.97
C ALA A 337 -4.43 6.68 -5.37
N TYR A 338 -5.61 6.68 -4.75
CA TYR A 338 -6.61 7.74 -4.91
C TYR A 338 -6.58 8.78 -3.78
N ALA A 339 -5.67 8.59 -2.85
CA ALA A 339 -5.37 9.39 -1.66
C ALA A 339 -3.86 9.71 -1.62
N GLU A 340 -3.44 10.58 -0.72
CA GLU A 340 -2.02 10.76 -0.39
C GLU A 340 -1.48 9.51 0.31
N VAL A 341 -0.22 9.14 0.06
CA VAL A 341 0.36 7.90 0.56
C VAL A 341 1.80 8.13 1.00
N ASP A 342 2.08 7.93 2.26
CA ASP A 342 3.39 8.11 2.86
C ASP A 342 3.96 6.76 3.27
N ILE A 343 5.16 6.44 2.78
CA ILE A 343 5.77 5.11 2.97
C ILE A 343 7.10 5.25 3.67
N GLU A 344 7.12 4.97 4.97
CA GLU A 344 8.36 4.88 5.74
C GLU A 344 8.99 3.49 5.68
N HIS A 345 8.19 2.47 5.37
CA HIS A 345 8.66 1.09 5.27
C HIS A 345 9.73 0.92 4.19
N LYS A 346 10.71 0.06 4.47
CA LYS A 346 11.68 -0.36 3.46
C LYS A 346 11.01 -1.22 2.39
N ILE A 347 11.03 -0.75 1.15
CA ILE A 347 10.63 -1.54 -0.02
C ILE A 347 11.79 -2.45 -0.43
N THR A 348 11.51 -3.75 -0.57
CA THR A 348 12.50 -4.79 -0.91
C THR A 348 11.89 -5.90 -1.76
N GLY A 349 12.67 -6.93 -2.09
CA GLY A 349 12.24 -8.08 -2.87
C GLY A 349 12.75 -8.07 -4.31
N ASP A 350 12.42 -9.11 -5.07
CA ASP A 350 12.83 -9.27 -6.47
C ASP A 350 11.73 -8.92 -7.48
N GLY A 351 10.50 -8.67 -7.00
CA GLY A 351 9.39 -8.10 -7.79
C GLY A 351 9.58 -6.61 -8.07
N GLY A 352 8.91 -6.13 -9.12
CA GLY A 352 8.86 -4.72 -9.49
C GLY A 352 7.59 -4.03 -9.01
N LEU A 353 7.65 -2.71 -8.82
CA LEU A 353 6.51 -1.88 -8.45
C LEU A 353 6.08 -0.99 -9.62
N LEU A 354 4.79 -0.96 -9.91
CA LEU A 354 4.14 -0.07 -10.86
C LEU A 354 3.25 0.91 -10.10
N ILE A 355 3.57 2.20 -10.14
CA ILE A 355 2.64 3.26 -9.74
C ILE A 355 1.69 3.50 -10.92
N ALA A 356 0.44 3.11 -10.72
CA ALA A 356 -0.56 3.04 -11.78
C ALA A 356 -0.95 4.43 -12.32
N PRO A 357 -1.47 4.51 -13.57
CA PRO A 357 -1.98 5.75 -14.12
C PRO A 357 -3.12 6.33 -13.31
N GLY A 358 -3.09 7.64 -13.08
CA GLY A 358 -4.14 8.36 -12.35
C GLY A 358 -4.00 8.31 -10.82
N SER A 359 -2.92 7.72 -10.29
CA SER A 359 -2.56 7.87 -8.89
C SER A 359 -2.37 9.35 -8.51
N SER A 360 -2.68 9.72 -7.28
CA SER A 360 -2.50 11.06 -6.70
C SER A 360 -1.04 11.32 -6.31
N PHE A 361 -0.70 11.13 -5.04
CA PHE A 361 0.57 11.53 -4.42
C PHE A 361 1.09 10.36 -3.56
N VAL A 362 2.37 10.02 -3.72
CA VAL A 362 3.05 8.94 -3.00
C VAL A 362 4.43 9.43 -2.56
N VAL A 363 4.71 9.44 -1.26
CA VAL A 363 6.02 9.75 -0.68
C VAL A 363 6.64 8.46 -0.17
N VAL A 364 7.96 8.33 -0.34
CA VAL A 364 8.74 7.20 0.17
C VAL A 364 9.96 7.73 0.91
N TYR A 365 10.03 7.49 2.22
CA TYR A 365 11.01 8.11 3.13
C TYR A 365 12.34 7.32 3.25
N TYR A 366 12.37 6.04 2.86
CA TYR A 366 13.49 5.17 3.23
C TYR A 366 14.69 5.18 2.26
N ARG A 367 15.91 5.38 2.79
CA ARG A 367 17.15 5.55 1.98
C ARG A 367 17.71 4.26 1.36
N GLU A 368 17.28 3.09 1.82
CA GLU A 368 17.79 1.80 1.34
C GLU A 368 16.74 0.96 0.60
N ASN A 369 15.75 1.61 -0.01
CA ASN A 369 14.80 0.91 -0.88
C ASN A 369 15.54 0.12 -1.97
N ASP A 370 15.19 -1.16 -2.12
CA ASP A 370 15.74 -2.03 -3.14
C ASP A 370 14.65 -2.39 -4.15
N PHE A 371 14.46 -1.54 -5.17
CA PHE A 371 13.60 -1.87 -6.31
C PHE A 371 14.34 -2.80 -7.28
N ALA A 372 14.80 -3.97 -6.82
CA ALA A 372 15.57 -4.91 -7.64
C ALA A 372 14.78 -5.43 -8.86
N GLY A 373 13.46 -5.59 -8.74
CA GLY A 373 12.57 -5.92 -9.86
C GLY A 373 12.18 -4.74 -10.74
N GLY A 374 12.61 -3.52 -10.39
CA GLY A 374 12.33 -2.27 -11.08
C GLY A 374 11.17 -1.47 -10.51
N LEU A 375 11.16 -0.17 -10.80
CA LEU A 375 10.10 0.77 -10.44
C LEU A 375 9.58 1.41 -11.72
N GLU A 376 8.31 1.21 -12.02
CA GLU A 376 7.62 1.80 -13.17
C GLU A 376 6.64 2.87 -12.67
N MET A 377 6.74 4.07 -13.21
CA MET A 377 5.82 5.16 -12.96
C MET A 377 5.01 5.43 -14.22
N ALA A 378 3.71 5.13 -14.17
CA ALA A 378 2.77 5.36 -15.26
C ALA A 378 1.76 6.50 -14.97
N GLY A 379 1.82 7.06 -13.76
CA GLY A 379 1.07 8.22 -13.27
C GLY A 379 1.47 8.55 -11.83
N GLY A 380 0.86 9.57 -11.23
CA GLY A 380 1.12 10.00 -9.85
C GLY A 380 2.36 10.84 -9.64
N ILE A 381 2.56 11.24 -8.38
CA ILE A 381 3.73 11.94 -7.87
C ILE A 381 4.49 10.99 -6.95
N LEU A 382 5.80 10.83 -7.16
CA LEU A 382 6.71 10.13 -6.24
C LEU A 382 7.71 11.13 -5.68
N ILE A 383 7.77 11.26 -4.36
CA ILE A 383 8.81 11.97 -3.63
C ILE A 383 9.67 10.96 -2.88
N VAL A 384 10.99 11.12 -2.94
CA VAL A 384 11.95 10.24 -2.27
C VAL A 384 12.78 11.12 -1.36
N GLU A 385 12.52 11.05 -0.07
CA GLU A 385 13.22 11.89 0.88
C GLU A 385 14.55 11.28 1.30
N ASP A 386 15.59 12.12 1.38
CA ASP A 386 16.88 11.73 1.91
C ASP A 386 17.23 12.62 3.10
N SER A 387 16.96 12.12 4.30
CA SER A 387 17.23 12.86 5.54
C SER A 387 18.72 12.88 5.95
N ASN A 388 19.70 12.43 5.13
CA ASN A 388 21.12 12.57 5.49
C ASN A 388 21.95 13.30 4.45
N GLN A 389 22.57 14.37 4.95
CA GLN A 389 23.61 15.23 4.41
C GLN A 389 24.80 14.52 3.70
N THR A 390 24.94 13.20 3.67
CA THR A 390 26.12 12.53 3.07
C THR A 390 25.86 11.18 2.36
N GLY A 391 24.60 10.81 2.12
CA GLY A 391 24.23 9.55 1.51
C GLY A 391 23.91 9.64 0.02
N THR A 392 24.18 8.57 -0.73
CA THR A 392 23.54 8.30 -2.02
C THR A 392 22.31 7.44 -1.73
N SER A 393 21.11 8.03 -1.71
CA SER A 393 19.86 7.27 -1.69
C SER A 393 19.66 6.64 -3.08
N GLY A 394 19.90 5.34 -3.19
CA GLY A 394 19.71 4.60 -4.42
C GLY A 394 18.33 3.96 -4.47
N LEU A 395 17.61 4.04 -5.60
CA LEU A 395 16.41 3.25 -5.87
C LEU A 395 16.72 1.74 -6.08
N GLY A 396 17.81 1.21 -5.53
CA GLY A 396 18.24 -0.18 -5.67
C GLY A 396 18.93 -0.51 -7.01
N THR A 397 18.74 -1.73 -7.51
CA THR A 397 19.49 -2.28 -8.67
C THR A 397 18.66 -2.67 -9.91
N GLY A 398 17.34 -2.49 -9.89
CA GLY A 398 16.44 -2.77 -11.01
C GLY A 398 16.42 -1.68 -12.10
N THR A 399 15.37 -1.66 -12.92
CA THR A 399 15.16 -0.61 -13.94
C THR A 399 14.17 0.43 -13.41
N PHE A 400 14.49 1.72 -13.54
CA PHE A 400 13.55 2.80 -13.26
C PHE A 400 12.89 3.24 -14.58
N THR A 401 11.58 3.07 -14.70
CA THR A 401 10.84 3.33 -15.94
C THR A 401 9.84 4.44 -15.72
N ILE A 402 9.86 5.46 -16.58
CA ILE A 402 8.88 6.54 -16.58
C ILE A 402 8.09 6.48 -17.87
N THR A 403 6.76 6.34 -17.74
CA THR A 403 5.82 6.33 -18.86
C THR A 403 4.71 7.37 -18.65
N GLY A 404 4.45 8.20 -19.65
CA GLY A 404 3.35 9.18 -19.61
C GLY A 404 3.00 9.76 -20.98
N ASP A 405 1.81 10.33 -21.13
CA ASP A 405 1.48 11.26 -22.23
C ASP A 405 1.90 12.69 -21.80
N ALA A 406 2.25 13.56 -22.75
CA ALA A 406 2.64 14.94 -22.48
C ALA A 406 1.50 15.82 -21.90
N SER A 407 0.30 15.26 -21.73
CA SER A 407 -0.84 15.90 -21.04
C SER A 407 -1.02 15.47 -19.59
N ASP A 408 -0.30 14.44 -19.14
CA ASP A 408 -0.56 13.76 -17.89
C ASP A 408 0.32 14.32 -16.77
N ALA A 409 -0.25 14.32 -15.56
CA ALA A 409 0.37 14.80 -14.33
C ALA A 409 1.46 13.86 -13.78
N SER A 410 2.14 13.09 -14.64
CA SER A 410 3.31 12.28 -14.26
C SER A 410 4.45 13.24 -13.88
N LYS A 411 4.43 13.68 -12.62
CA LYS A 411 5.47 14.52 -12.02
C LYS A 411 6.25 13.62 -11.08
N VAL A 412 7.43 13.17 -11.48
CA VAL A 412 8.31 12.46 -10.54
C VAL A 412 9.10 13.50 -9.76
N VAL A 413 8.52 14.02 -8.69
CA VAL A 413 9.18 15.02 -7.86
C VAL A 413 10.15 14.34 -6.91
N VAL A 414 11.36 14.04 -7.37
CA VAL A 414 12.41 13.54 -6.49
C VAL A 414 12.93 14.69 -5.62
N GLY A 415 12.30 14.92 -4.47
CA GLY A 415 12.66 15.96 -3.51
C GLY A 415 13.21 15.34 -2.23
N GLY A 416 14.32 15.88 -1.71
CA GLY A 416 14.78 15.56 -0.36
C GLY A 416 14.19 16.53 0.64
N MET A 417 13.65 16.05 1.77
CA MET A 417 13.46 16.91 2.92
C MET A 417 14.84 17.35 3.41
N PRO A 418 15.11 18.64 3.36
CA PRO A 418 16.43 19.10 3.64
C PRO A 418 16.54 19.12 5.18
N THR A 419 17.54 18.43 5.75
CA THR A 419 17.79 18.36 7.21
C THR A 419 17.68 19.74 7.81
N GLU A 420 16.87 20.00 8.83
CA GLU A 420 16.78 21.35 9.40
C GLU A 420 18.18 21.85 9.78
N ILE A 421 18.55 23.07 9.38
CA ILE A 421 19.87 23.64 9.67
C ILE A 421 19.67 24.93 10.43
N TYR A 422 20.11 24.94 11.68
CA TYR A 422 20.16 26.14 12.48
C TYR A 422 21.61 26.63 12.64
N TYR A 423 21.78 27.93 12.87
CA TYR A 423 23.11 28.47 13.19
C TYR A 423 23.28 28.52 14.71
N ASP A 424 24.19 27.70 15.23
CA ASP A 424 24.56 27.76 16.65
C ASP A 424 25.44 29.00 16.91
N GLU A 425 24.89 30.01 17.59
CA GLU A 425 25.65 31.21 17.94
C GLU A 425 26.81 30.95 18.91
N ASP A 426 26.66 29.97 19.83
CA ASP A 426 27.66 29.62 20.84
C ASP A 426 28.88 28.96 20.19
N ASP A 427 28.66 28.08 19.21
CA ASP A 427 29.72 27.41 18.45
C ASP A 427 30.14 28.15 17.17
N SER A 428 29.36 29.16 16.74
CA SER A 428 29.55 29.92 15.49
C SER A 428 29.66 29.03 14.24
N GLU A 429 28.83 27.99 14.20
CA GLU A 429 28.80 26.96 13.16
C GLU A 429 27.34 26.63 12.84
N TRP A 430 27.06 26.31 11.59
CA TRP A 430 25.75 25.77 11.20
C TRP A 430 25.66 24.31 11.65
N LYS A 431 24.51 23.90 12.16
CA LYS A 431 24.24 22.55 12.68
C LYS A 431 22.94 22.02 12.10
N THR A 432 22.84 20.70 12.01
CA THR A 432 21.62 19.97 11.69
C THR A 432 20.67 19.89 12.90
N GLU A 433 19.42 19.46 12.70
CA GLU A 433 18.45 19.12 13.77
C GLU A 433 19.03 18.21 14.87
N ASP A 434 19.96 17.33 14.51
CA ASP A 434 20.66 16.41 15.41
C ASP A 434 21.84 17.05 16.19
N ASP A 435 21.99 18.38 16.15
CA ASP A 435 23.14 19.15 16.68
C ASP A 435 24.51 18.83 16.02
N ASP A 436 24.53 18.05 14.93
CA ASP A 436 25.75 17.75 14.20
C ASP A 436 26.16 18.89 13.27
N ALA A 437 27.47 19.15 13.16
CA ALA A 437 28.00 20.24 12.34
C ALA A 437 27.66 20.06 10.85
N TRP A 438 27.04 21.09 10.25
CA TRP A 438 26.68 21.11 8.84
C TRP A 438 27.93 21.28 7.96
N ASP A 439 28.11 20.39 6.98
CA ASP A 439 29.31 20.38 6.13
C ASP A 439 29.19 21.27 4.87
N GLY A 440 28.04 21.92 4.68
CA GLY A 440 27.77 22.77 3.53
C GLY A 440 27.26 22.01 2.30
N SER A 441 27.04 20.70 2.40
CA SER A 441 26.54 19.89 1.29
C SER A 441 25.03 20.02 1.13
N ILE A 442 24.60 19.68 -0.08
CA ILE A 442 23.21 19.57 -0.49
C ILE A 442 23.01 18.07 -0.69
N GLY A 443 22.00 17.47 -0.06
CA GLY A 443 21.67 16.07 -0.28
C GLY A 443 21.56 15.77 -1.78
N THR A 444 22.11 14.64 -2.21
CA THR A 444 22.04 14.17 -3.60
C THR A 444 21.21 12.91 -3.67
N ILE A 445 20.15 12.92 -4.47
CA ILE A 445 19.36 11.71 -4.73
C ILE A 445 19.93 11.03 -5.96
N GLU A 446 20.41 9.79 -5.84
CA GLU A 446 21.10 9.07 -6.91
C GLU A 446 20.22 7.96 -7.51
N ILE A 447 19.86 8.08 -8.79
CA ILE A 447 19.26 7.02 -9.59
C ILE A 447 20.40 6.25 -10.29
N GLY A 448 20.94 5.24 -9.61
CA GLY A 448 21.99 4.36 -10.14
C GLY A 448 21.51 3.27 -11.10
N ASN A 449 20.20 3.13 -11.25
CA ASN A 449 19.51 2.16 -12.07
C ASN A 449 19.58 2.47 -13.57
N ASP A 450 19.41 1.46 -14.42
CA ASP A 450 19.09 1.69 -15.83
C ASP A 450 17.74 2.43 -15.90
N VAL A 451 17.68 3.56 -16.61
CA VAL A 451 16.46 4.38 -16.70
C VAL A 451 15.87 4.32 -18.10
N GLU A 452 14.58 3.96 -18.21
CA GLU A 452 13.82 4.06 -19.46
C GLU A 452 12.84 5.24 -19.39
N MET A 453 12.86 6.13 -20.39
CA MET A 453 12.01 7.32 -20.41
C MET A 453 11.21 7.48 -21.70
N GLN A 454 9.93 7.84 -21.54
CA GLN A 454 9.07 8.37 -22.62
C GLN A 454 8.03 9.34 -22.06
N GLY A 455 7.66 10.35 -22.84
CA GLY A 455 6.63 11.30 -22.44
C GLY A 455 7.19 12.46 -21.64
N HIS A 456 6.52 12.83 -20.54
CA HIS A 456 6.92 13.95 -19.70
C HIS A 456 7.47 13.43 -18.36
N PHE A 457 8.64 13.94 -17.97
CA PHE A 457 9.28 13.70 -16.68
C PHE A 457 9.63 15.05 -16.08
N ALA A 458 8.87 15.45 -15.05
CA ALA A 458 9.23 16.61 -14.25
C ALA A 458 10.02 16.17 -13.03
N THR A 459 11.13 16.86 -12.75
CA THR A 459 11.87 16.80 -11.50
C THR A 459 11.87 18.18 -10.86
N GLY A 460 11.81 18.24 -9.54
CA GLY A 460 12.02 19.46 -8.79
C GLY A 460 12.24 19.11 -7.34
N GLY A 461 12.73 20.07 -6.57
CA GLY A 461 12.78 19.91 -5.12
C GLY A 461 11.84 20.89 -4.43
N PHE A 462 11.68 20.63 -3.14
CA PHE A 462 10.98 21.49 -2.21
C PHE A 462 11.96 22.50 -1.63
N THR A 463 11.45 23.67 -1.33
CA THR A 463 12.17 24.68 -0.58
C THR A 463 11.27 25.07 0.57
N GLU A 464 11.74 24.92 1.79
CA GLU A 464 11.03 25.39 2.97
C GLU A 464 11.95 26.33 3.74
N VAL A 465 11.37 27.44 4.18
CA VAL A 465 12.07 28.48 4.93
C VAL A 465 11.26 28.76 6.18
N GLU A 466 11.73 28.21 7.29
CA GLU A 466 11.10 28.36 8.61
C GLU A 466 11.96 29.21 9.56
N MET A 467 11.32 29.75 10.59
CA MET A 467 12.01 30.32 11.74
C MET A 467 11.64 29.50 12.97
N ASP A 468 12.62 28.80 13.56
CA ASP A 468 12.37 28.01 14.76
C ASP A 468 11.91 28.90 15.95
N ASP A 469 10.70 28.64 16.42
CA ASP A 469 10.03 29.26 17.58
C ASP A 469 10.78 29.00 18.91
N TRP A 470 11.78 28.10 18.94
CA TRP A 470 12.57 27.78 20.15
C TRP A 470 13.57 28.87 20.57
N PHE A 471 13.81 29.91 19.77
CA PHE A 471 14.81 30.96 20.04
C PHE A 471 14.21 32.38 20.18
N ASP A 472 13.59 32.69 21.34
CA ASP A 472 13.01 33.99 21.79
C ASP A 472 14.02 35.17 21.96
N ASP A 473 15.03 35.33 21.08
CA ASP A 473 15.97 36.47 21.16
C ASP A 473 16.02 37.26 19.85
N ASP A 474 16.11 38.61 19.96
CA ASP A 474 16.08 39.66 18.91
C ASP A 474 17.16 39.54 17.77
N ASN A 475 17.74 38.35 17.57
CA ASN A 475 18.88 38.03 16.72
C ASN A 475 18.65 36.83 15.78
N GLU A 476 17.40 36.35 15.66
CA GLU A 476 16.93 35.26 14.80
C GLU A 476 17.53 35.29 13.37
N ILE A 477 18.15 34.18 12.98
CA ILE A 477 18.62 33.91 11.61
C ILE A 477 17.62 32.92 11.01
N PRO A 478 17.06 33.16 9.81
CA PRO A 478 16.19 32.18 9.17
C PRO A 478 16.92 30.87 8.98
N VAL A 479 16.23 29.76 9.25
CA VAL A 479 16.62 28.45 8.75
C VAL A 479 16.35 28.48 7.25
N ALA A 480 17.36 28.13 6.48
CA ALA A 480 17.30 28.21 5.04
C ALA A 480 17.90 26.95 4.44
N LEU A 481 17.07 26.18 3.75
CA LEU A 481 17.47 24.93 3.17
C LEU A 481 17.36 24.88 1.65
N ILE A 482 18.18 23.98 1.10
CA ILE A 482 18.92 24.17 -0.14
C ILE A 482 18.36 23.26 -1.23
N GLY A 483 18.20 23.80 -2.44
CA GLY A 483 17.60 23.09 -3.56
C GLY A 483 18.27 21.74 -3.87
N SER A 484 17.47 20.71 -4.12
CA SER A 484 17.90 19.33 -4.33
C SER A 484 18.75 19.15 -5.61
N HIS A 485 19.79 18.32 -5.52
CA HIS A 485 20.53 17.79 -6.66
C HIS A 485 20.11 16.34 -6.91
N ILE A 486 19.61 16.04 -8.10
CA ILE A 486 19.26 14.68 -8.49
C ILE A 486 20.29 14.22 -9.50
N GLU A 487 20.94 13.08 -9.27
CA GLU A 487 21.87 12.47 -10.21
C GLU A 487 21.29 11.17 -10.78
N ILE A 488 21.20 11.05 -12.10
CA ILE A 488 20.98 9.79 -12.80
C ILE A 488 22.34 9.28 -13.27
N SER A 489 22.92 8.35 -12.51
CA SER A 489 24.24 7.79 -12.79
C SER A 489 24.20 6.52 -13.63
N GLY A 490 23.05 5.82 -13.63
CA GLY A 490 22.80 4.70 -14.53
C GLY A 490 22.51 5.14 -15.98
N PRO A 491 22.67 4.24 -16.96
CA PRO A 491 22.41 4.57 -18.36
C PRO A 491 20.93 4.91 -18.59
N VAL A 492 20.66 5.84 -19.50
CA VAL A 492 19.30 6.29 -19.85
C VAL A 492 18.96 5.87 -21.27
N THR A 493 17.83 5.20 -21.47
CA THR A 493 17.30 4.87 -22.79
C THR A 493 16.03 5.65 -23.09
N LEU A 494 16.08 6.49 -24.13
CA LEU A 494 14.87 7.14 -24.66
C LEU A 494 14.06 6.11 -25.47
N VAL A 495 12.93 5.66 -24.93
CA VAL A 495 12.02 4.70 -25.62
C VAL A 495 10.94 5.42 -26.44
N GLY A 496 10.67 6.69 -26.10
CA GLY A 496 9.80 7.64 -26.80
C GLY A 496 10.46 9.01 -26.96
N ASP A 497 9.72 9.98 -27.50
CA ASP A 497 10.14 11.38 -27.34
C ASP A 497 9.93 11.76 -25.87
N THR A 498 10.88 12.50 -25.30
CA THR A 498 10.92 12.80 -23.85
C THR A 498 11.02 14.30 -23.62
N GLU A 499 10.19 14.82 -22.72
CA GLU A 499 10.25 16.16 -22.15
C GLU A 499 10.70 16.08 -20.70
N LEU A 500 11.88 16.63 -20.38
CA LEU A 500 12.41 16.80 -19.03
C LEU A 500 12.07 18.21 -18.54
N ALA A 501 11.23 18.32 -17.52
CA ALA A 501 10.94 19.58 -16.86
C ALA A 501 11.76 19.65 -15.56
N VAL A 502 12.70 20.58 -15.45
CA VAL A 502 13.41 20.82 -14.17
C VAL A 502 12.83 22.09 -13.57
N VAL A 503 12.04 21.94 -12.51
CA VAL A 503 11.17 22.98 -11.95
C VAL A 503 11.36 23.13 -10.44
N THR A 504 10.90 24.24 -9.87
CA THR A 504 10.67 24.37 -8.42
C THR A 504 9.24 23.91 -8.13
N VAL A 505 9.03 23.01 -7.16
CA VAL A 505 7.71 22.43 -6.89
C VAL A 505 6.95 23.22 -5.84
N ASP A 506 7.61 23.59 -4.73
CA ASP A 506 7.07 24.53 -3.77
C ASP A 506 8.17 25.33 -3.08
N ALA A 507 7.82 26.55 -2.68
CA ALA A 507 8.65 27.40 -1.85
C ALA A 507 7.78 27.93 -0.72
N GLU A 508 7.65 27.13 0.33
CA GLU A 508 6.95 27.56 1.54
C GLU A 508 7.87 28.47 2.35
N VAL A 509 7.32 29.63 2.73
CA VAL A 509 8.00 30.61 3.57
C VAL A 509 7.03 30.88 4.70
N GLU A 510 7.42 30.53 5.92
CA GLU A 510 6.58 30.81 7.07
C GLU A 510 6.28 32.32 7.20
N ASP A 511 5.08 32.64 7.68
CA ASP A 511 4.57 34.02 7.75
C ASP A 511 5.47 34.96 8.60
N ASP A 512 6.33 34.39 9.46
CA ASP A 512 7.20 35.12 10.36
C ASP A 512 8.62 35.39 9.81
N VAL A 513 8.96 34.89 8.60
CA VAL A 513 10.28 35.15 7.96
C VAL A 513 10.41 36.59 7.43
N PRO A 514 11.39 37.39 7.89
CA PRO A 514 11.61 38.75 7.36
C PRO A 514 12.07 38.74 5.90
N ALA A 515 11.50 39.62 5.07
CA ALA A 515 11.80 39.70 3.63
C ALA A 515 13.29 40.00 3.30
N ASP A 516 14.03 40.65 4.20
CA ASP A 516 15.47 40.90 4.06
C ASP A 516 16.34 39.67 4.33
N ALA A 517 15.78 38.66 4.99
CA ALA A 517 16.39 37.38 5.28
C ALA A 517 16.28 36.42 4.07
N VAL A 518 15.13 36.46 3.39
CA VAL A 518 14.92 35.81 2.07
C VAL A 518 15.88 36.38 1.00
N ASP A 519 16.06 37.70 0.95
CA ASP A 519 17.00 38.37 0.02
C ASP A 519 18.49 38.08 0.36
N ALA A 520 18.82 37.84 1.64
CA ALA A 520 20.19 37.60 2.09
C ALA A 520 20.72 36.21 1.72
N LEU A 521 19.82 35.27 1.41
CA LEU A 521 20.16 33.90 1.06
C LEU A 521 20.82 33.79 -0.34
N ASN A 522 20.85 34.89 -1.12
CA ASN A 522 21.56 35.05 -2.40
C ASN A 522 21.46 33.82 -3.29
N LEU A 523 20.22 33.41 -3.41
CA LEU A 523 19.71 32.25 -4.06
C LEU A 523 19.83 32.47 -5.61
N PRO A 524 20.81 31.88 -6.34
CA PRO A 524 20.97 32.12 -7.79
C PRO A 524 19.89 31.42 -8.61
N ASP A 525 19.27 32.10 -9.58
CA ASP A 525 18.13 31.73 -10.47
C ASP A 525 18.04 30.29 -11.10
N ASN A 526 18.82 29.29 -10.67
CA ASN A 526 19.03 27.97 -11.29
C ASN A 526 19.11 26.79 -10.26
N TYR A 527 18.34 26.84 -9.18
CA TYR A 527 18.54 26.02 -7.96
C TYR A 527 18.46 24.52 -8.07
N PHE A 528 17.50 24.02 -8.83
CA PHE A 528 17.32 22.59 -8.95
C PHE A 528 18.16 22.09 -10.10
N THR A 529 19.01 21.12 -9.80
CA THR A 529 19.90 20.52 -10.78
C THR A 529 19.52 19.06 -10.93
N LEU A 530 19.10 18.69 -12.14
CA LEU A 530 19.11 17.31 -12.59
C LEU A 530 20.43 17.06 -13.32
N GLU A 531 21.30 16.22 -12.79
CA GLU A 531 22.45 15.69 -13.51
C GLU A 531 22.13 14.32 -14.08
N ILE A 532 22.48 14.12 -15.35
CA ILE A 532 22.52 12.80 -15.98
C ILE A 532 23.98 12.54 -16.32
N SER A 533 24.63 11.75 -15.47
CA SER A 533 26.03 11.34 -15.63
C SER A 533 26.16 10.02 -16.38
N GLY A 534 25.11 9.21 -16.41
CA GLY A 534 24.97 8.07 -17.31
C GLY A 534 24.89 8.46 -18.79
N ASP A 535 25.26 7.53 -19.67
CA ASP A 535 25.12 7.72 -21.13
C ASP A 535 23.63 7.66 -21.53
N ILE A 536 23.15 8.64 -22.30
CA ILE A 536 21.81 8.60 -22.90
C ILE A 536 21.87 7.98 -24.31
N ASP A 537 21.10 6.91 -24.53
CA ASP A 537 20.86 6.28 -25.83
C ASP A 537 19.37 6.31 -26.24
N GLU A 538 19.01 5.64 -27.33
CA GLU A 538 17.64 5.64 -27.86
C GLU A 538 17.21 4.28 -28.42
N SER A 539 15.92 3.96 -28.27
CA SER A 539 15.30 2.76 -28.82
C SER A 539 14.16 3.08 -29.81
N GLY A 540 13.97 2.22 -30.81
CA GLY A 540 12.87 2.34 -31.77
C GLY A 540 12.99 3.46 -32.81
N GLY A 541 14.10 4.19 -32.88
CA GLY A 541 14.37 5.23 -33.87
C GLY A 541 14.93 6.50 -33.25
N ALA A 542 15.02 7.56 -34.05
CA ALA A 542 15.44 8.87 -33.56
C ALA A 542 14.42 9.42 -32.54
N ARG A 543 14.89 9.74 -31.33
CA ARG A 543 14.09 10.30 -30.22
C ARG A 543 14.56 11.69 -29.84
N THR A 544 13.60 12.54 -29.55
CA THR A 544 13.84 13.92 -29.14
C THR A 544 13.91 14.00 -27.63
N LEU A 545 14.91 14.72 -27.12
CA LEU A 545 14.97 15.16 -25.73
C LEU A 545 14.65 16.65 -25.68
N THR A 546 13.63 17.02 -24.91
CA THR A 546 13.17 18.40 -24.75
C THR A 546 13.36 18.82 -23.30
N LYS A 547 14.07 19.92 -23.04
CA LYS A 547 14.24 20.50 -21.71
C LYS A 547 13.31 21.71 -21.56
N VAL A 548 12.50 21.72 -20.51
CA VAL A 548 11.63 22.82 -20.06
C VAL A 548 11.85 23.09 -18.56
N GLY A 549 11.21 24.12 -18.01
CA GLY A 549 11.39 24.54 -16.62
C GLY A 549 12.68 25.33 -16.38
N GLU A 550 12.65 26.18 -15.35
CA GLU A 550 13.69 27.18 -15.07
C GLU A 550 15.00 26.57 -14.52
N GLY A 551 14.97 25.36 -13.96
CA GLY A 551 16.13 24.70 -13.36
C GLY A 551 17.19 24.22 -14.36
N THR A 552 18.28 23.68 -13.82
CA THR A 552 19.47 23.24 -14.58
C THR A 552 19.42 21.76 -14.91
N LEU A 553 19.70 21.41 -16.17
CA LEU A 553 20.02 20.04 -16.58
C LEU A 553 21.51 19.92 -16.89
N ILE A 554 22.26 19.10 -16.15
CA ILE A 554 23.65 18.77 -16.43
C ILE A 554 23.70 17.45 -17.19
N LEU A 555 24.41 17.43 -18.32
CA LEU A 555 24.72 16.22 -19.07
C LEU A 555 26.24 16.00 -19.04
N SER A 556 26.68 15.00 -18.28
CA SER A 556 28.10 14.65 -18.13
C SER A 556 28.45 13.29 -18.77
N GLY A 557 27.46 12.51 -19.22
CA GLY A 557 27.64 11.29 -20.02
C GLY A 557 27.95 11.54 -21.52
N THR A 558 28.28 10.46 -22.25
CA THR A 558 28.46 10.46 -23.71
C THR A 558 27.16 10.05 -24.41
N ASN A 559 26.38 11.04 -24.86
CA ASN A 559 25.03 10.77 -25.36
C ASN A 559 25.00 10.48 -26.86
N THR A 560 24.20 9.48 -27.26
CA THR A 560 24.17 8.95 -28.63
C THR A 560 22.81 9.03 -29.32
N PHE A 561 21.79 9.58 -28.66
CA PHE A 561 20.48 9.82 -29.25
C PHE A 561 20.58 10.76 -30.49
N THR A 562 19.64 10.63 -31.43
CA THR A 562 19.77 11.25 -32.76
C THR A 562 18.66 12.22 -33.13
N GLY A 563 17.54 12.22 -32.40
CA GLY A 563 16.35 13.03 -32.72
C GLY A 563 16.52 14.52 -32.45
N GLY A 564 17.28 14.90 -31.42
CA GLY A 564 17.61 16.29 -31.10
C GLY A 564 17.51 16.63 -29.63
N LEU A 565 18.26 17.63 -29.19
CA LEU A 565 18.11 18.29 -27.89
C LEU A 565 17.45 19.65 -28.13
N ASN A 566 16.24 19.85 -27.64
CA ASN A 566 15.54 21.13 -27.67
C ASN A 566 15.52 21.71 -26.26
N VAL A 567 16.02 22.94 -26.08
CA VAL A 567 16.01 23.63 -24.79
C VAL A 567 15.07 24.82 -24.92
N TYR A 568 13.96 24.79 -24.18
CA TYR A 568 12.94 25.85 -24.23
C TYR A 568 13.05 26.83 -23.07
N GLU A 569 13.44 26.37 -21.88
CA GLU A 569 13.57 27.17 -20.64
C GLU A 569 14.76 26.67 -19.80
N GLY A 570 15.25 27.54 -18.91
CA GLY A 570 16.33 27.22 -17.97
C GLY A 570 17.71 27.06 -18.61
N LEU A 571 18.59 26.34 -17.91
CA LEU A 571 19.97 26.07 -18.32
C LEU A 571 20.18 24.58 -18.63
N VAL A 572 20.92 24.30 -19.70
CA VAL A 572 21.57 23.00 -19.91
C VAL A 572 23.09 23.17 -19.85
N SER A 573 23.78 22.42 -19.01
CA SER A 573 25.26 22.34 -19.05
C SER A 573 25.73 21.04 -19.69
N LEU A 574 26.68 21.14 -20.63
CA LEU A 574 27.33 20.00 -21.27
C LEU A 574 28.76 19.86 -20.73
N GLU A 575 28.95 18.96 -19.77
CA GLU A 575 30.17 18.90 -18.94
C GLU A 575 31.24 17.92 -19.47
N ALA A 576 30.89 17.05 -20.42
CA ALA A 576 31.84 16.13 -21.07
C ALA A 576 32.21 16.58 -22.49
N GLU A 577 33.37 16.13 -23.00
CA GLU A 577 33.71 16.37 -24.41
C GLU A 577 32.68 15.71 -25.32
N ASP A 578 32.21 16.44 -26.34
CA ASP A 578 31.37 15.85 -27.39
C ASP A 578 30.05 15.20 -26.86
N THR A 579 29.43 15.81 -25.85
CA THR A 579 28.24 15.30 -25.11
C THR A 579 27.06 14.90 -26.00
N ILE A 580 26.80 15.59 -27.13
CA ILE A 580 25.63 15.37 -28.00
C ILE A 580 25.95 15.35 -29.51
N THR A 581 27.07 14.75 -29.92
CA THR A 581 27.58 14.83 -31.32
C THR A 581 26.60 14.39 -32.42
N THR A 582 25.65 13.52 -32.09
CA THR A 582 24.71 12.89 -33.02
C THR A 582 23.37 13.62 -33.17
N ALA A 583 23.05 14.49 -32.21
CA ALA A 583 21.78 15.19 -32.10
C ALA A 583 21.91 16.65 -32.58
N PRO A 584 20.91 17.21 -33.32
CA PRO A 584 20.82 18.65 -33.48
C PRO A 584 20.50 19.34 -32.13
N LEU A 585 21.08 20.50 -31.87
CA LEU A 585 20.75 21.34 -30.71
C LEU A 585 19.87 22.53 -31.14
N THR A 586 18.77 22.76 -30.42
CA THR A 586 17.89 23.94 -30.59
C THR A 586 17.77 24.67 -29.27
N ILE A 587 18.02 25.98 -29.24
CA ILE A 587 17.93 26.81 -28.03
C ILE A 587 16.88 27.91 -28.23
N ALA A 588 15.79 27.90 -27.49
CA ALA A 588 14.71 28.89 -27.58
C ALA A 588 15.10 30.24 -26.92
N GLU A 589 14.30 31.28 -27.13
CA GLU A 589 14.60 32.65 -26.68
C GLU A 589 14.91 32.77 -25.18
N ASP A 590 14.19 32.02 -24.35
CA ASP A 590 14.28 32.06 -22.89
C ASP A 590 15.19 30.97 -22.28
N ALA A 591 15.97 30.28 -23.13
CA ALA A 591 16.86 29.21 -22.72
C ALA A 591 18.35 29.57 -22.86
N ALA A 592 19.17 28.91 -22.05
CA ALA A 592 20.63 28.96 -22.13
C ALA A 592 21.24 27.55 -22.22
N VAL A 593 22.36 27.46 -22.95
CA VAL A 593 23.23 26.27 -22.91
C VAL A 593 24.65 26.72 -22.60
N GLU A 594 25.30 26.02 -21.68
CA GLU A 594 26.69 26.23 -21.28
C GLU A 594 27.54 25.01 -21.62
N PHE A 595 28.79 25.24 -22.04
CA PHE A 595 29.75 24.17 -22.32
C PHE A 595 30.83 24.14 -21.25
N GLY A 596 30.83 23.08 -20.43
CA GLY A 596 31.92 22.75 -19.51
C GLY A 596 33.16 22.19 -20.21
N ALA A 597 33.00 21.61 -21.41
CA ALA A 597 34.08 21.05 -22.23
C ALA A 597 33.98 21.39 -23.72
N ASP A 598 34.97 20.98 -24.52
CA ASP A 598 34.96 21.14 -25.98
C ASP A 598 33.79 20.35 -26.62
N GLN A 599 33.03 20.99 -27.51
CA GLN A 599 31.83 20.40 -28.14
C GLN A 599 31.91 20.36 -29.66
N THR A 600 31.47 19.25 -30.24
CA THR A 600 31.14 19.13 -31.66
C THR A 600 29.64 18.92 -31.85
N LEU A 601 28.96 19.88 -32.47
CA LEU A 601 27.52 19.79 -32.71
C LEU A 601 27.20 19.42 -34.16
N LYS A 602 26.20 18.55 -34.37
CA LYS A 602 25.68 18.22 -35.70
C LYS A 602 25.02 19.41 -36.38
N ALA A 603 24.23 20.16 -35.63
CA ALA A 603 23.57 21.40 -36.02
C ALA A 603 23.27 22.22 -34.77
N LEU A 604 23.23 23.55 -34.92
CA LEU A 604 22.88 24.49 -33.87
C LEU A 604 21.79 25.44 -34.41
N ASN A 605 20.64 25.46 -33.74
CA ASN A 605 19.45 26.21 -34.13
C ASN A 605 18.93 27.07 -32.97
N GLY A 606 18.04 28.00 -33.28
CA GLY A 606 17.29 28.78 -32.30
C GLY A 606 17.78 30.22 -32.11
N SER A 607 17.31 30.86 -31.04
CA SER A 607 17.52 32.29 -30.71
C SER A 607 18.01 32.54 -29.29
N GLY A 608 18.17 31.49 -28.48
CA GLY A 608 18.60 31.58 -27.09
C GLY A 608 20.07 31.87 -26.87
N HIS A 609 20.48 31.76 -25.61
CA HIS A 609 21.84 32.00 -25.18
C HIS A 609 22.70 30.75 -25.31
N LEU A 610 23.94 30.94 -25.79
CA LEU A 610 24.96 29.90 -25.79
C LEU A 610 26.24 30.47 -25.20
N ASP A 611 26.70 29.90 -24.09
CA ASP A 611 27.98 30.22 -23.48
C ASP A 611 28.97 29.07 -23.69
N ALA A 612 29.95 29.29 -24.56
CA ALA A 612 31.04 28.33 -24.76
C ALA A 612 32.14 28.47 -23.69
N GLN A 613 32.00 29.41 -22.75
CA GLN A 613 33.01 29.79 -21.77
C GLN A 613 34.40 29.98 -22.43
N VAL A 614 35.36 29.12 -22.07
CA VAL A 614 36.72 29.07 -22.63
C VAL A 614 36.94 27.93 -23.62
N ASN A 615 35.90 27.15 -23.90
CA ASN A 615 35.92 25.90 -24.67
C ASN A 615 35.72 26.12 -26.17
N ASN A 616 36.13 25.12 -26.97
CA ASN A 616 35.98 25.12 -28.42
C ASN A 616 34.61 24.56 -28.83
N LEU A 617 33.89 25.30 -29.68
CA LEU A 617 32.73 24.80 -30.40
C LEU A 617 33.10 24.49 -31.86
N THR A 618 32.85 23.25 -32.28
CA THR A 618 32.92 22.82 -33.68
C THR A 618 31.52 22.56 -34.21
N LEU A 619 31.14 23.22 -35.30
CA LEU A 619 29.92 22.90 -36.03
C LEU A 619 30.23 21.88 -37.13
N GLY A 620 29.55 20.74 -37.10
CA GLY A 620 29.62 19.70 -38.11
C GLY A 620 29.14 20.20 -39.48
N THR A 621 29.34 19.40 -40.53
CA THR A 621 28.93 19.77 -41.90
C THR A 621 27.42 19.69 -42.16
N GLY A 622 26.60 19.63 -41.10
CA GLY A 622 25.14 19.71 -41.17
C GLY A 622 24.69 21.14 -41.50
N THR A 623 23.63 21.26 -42.30
CA THR A 623 23.02 22.56 -42.68
C THR A 623 22.23 23.18 -41.55
#